data_AF-A0A9D6SPD9-F1
#
_entry.id   AF-A0A9D6SPD9-F1
#
_cell.length_a   1.000
_cell.length_b   1.000
_cell.length_c   1.000
_cell.angle_alpha   90.00
_cell.angle_beta   90.00
_cell.angle_gamma   90.00
#
_symmetry.space_group_name_H-M   'P 1'
#
loop_
_entity.id
_entity.type
_entity.pdbx_description
1 polymer ?
#
loop_
_entity_poly.entity_id
_entity_poly.type
_entity_poly.pdbx_seq_one_letter_code
_entity_poly.pdbx_strand_id
1 'polypeptide(L)' 'MKITGWARAIPQYTLGHSVRIAQLDEAERKFPGLFFRVNYRGGVSIGDCIRSADRTAGTAADFVRGQ' A
#
# COMPACT_ATOMS: atom_id res chain seq x y z
N MET A 1 12.14 -17.23 -28.63
CA MET A 1 11.32 -16.19 -27.94
C MET A 1 10.73 -16.81 -26.70
N LYS A 2 11.06 -16.32 -25.50
CA LYS A 2 10.54 -16.82 -24.24
C LYS A 2 9.29 -16.02 -23.86
N ILE A 3 8.13 -16.67 -23.76
CA ILE A 3 6.88 -16.05 -23.33
C ILE A 3 6.74 -16.28 -21.83
N THR A 4 6.50 -15.21 -21.07
CA THR A 4 6.29 -15.25 -19.62
C THR A 4 5.00 -14.52 -19.30
N GLY A 5 4.06 -15.23 -18.66
CA GLY A 5 2.77 -14.70 -18.26
C GLY A 5 2.63 -14.65 -16.74
N TRP A 6 2.05 -13.57 -16.24
CA TRP A 6 1.81 -13.36 -14.81
C TRP A 6 0.31 -13.17 -14.59
N ALA A 7 -0.38 -14.21 -14.10
CA ALA A 7 -1.84 -14.21 -13.98
C ALA A 7 -2.42 -13.08 -13.11
N ARG A 8 -1.63 -12.58 -12.15
CA ARG A 8 -2.01 -11.48 -11.24
C ARG A 8 -0.95 -10.38 -11.23
N ALA A 9 -0.50 -9.98 -12.42
CA ALA A 9 0.58 -9.00 -12.58
C ALA A 9 0.21 -7.62 -12.03
N ILE A 10 -1.02 -7.19 -12.28
CA ILE A 10 -1.49 -5.81 -12.06
C ILE A 10 -2.77 -5.89 -11.24
N PRO A 11 -2.79 -5.34 -10.02
CA PRO A 11 -4.00 -5.29 -9.22
C PRO A 11 -5.09 -4.49 -9.95
N GLN A 12 -6.31 -5.01 -9.92
CA GLN A 12 -7.48 -4.36 -10.51
C GLN A 12 -8.32 -3.73 -9.40
N TYR A 13 -8.61 -2.43 -9.52
CA TYR A 13 -9.43 -1.70 -8.57
C TYR A 13 -10.91 -1.94 -8.89
N THR A 14 -11.39 -3.10 -8.50
CA THR A 14 -12.76 -3.53 -8.74
C THR A 14 -13.76 -2.78 -7.85
N LEU A 15 -15.05 -2.92 -8.15
CA LEU A 15 -16.11 -2.43 -7.27
C LEU A 15 -15.87 -2.91 -5.82
N GLY A 16 -16.07 -2.02 -4.85
CA GLY A 16 -15.77 -2.28 -3.44
C GLY A 16 -14.29 -2.14 -3.07
N HIS A 17 -13.43 -1.69 -3.98
CA HIS A 17 -12.04 -1.37 -3.65
C HIS A 17 -11.94 -0.28 -2.57
N SER A 18 -12.72 0.79 -2.67
CA SER A 18 -12.76 1.87 -1.68
C SER A 18 -13.15 1.37 -0.28
N VAL A 19 -14.11 0.44 -0.19
CA VAL A 19 -14.52 -0.17 1.09
C VAL A 19 -13.37 -0.97 1.69
N ARG A 20 -12.63 -1.74 0.88
CA ARG A 20 -11.44 -2.47 1.35
C ARG A 20 -10.33 -1.53 1.80
N ILE A 21 -10.13 -0.40 1.12
CA ILE A 21 -9.17 0.62 1.56
C ILE A 21 -9.58 1.19 2.92
N ALA A 22 -10.86 1.54 3.10
CA ALA A 22 -11.35 2.04 4.39
C ALA A 22 -11.18 1.03 5.55
N GLN A 23 -11.31 -0.27 5.27
CA GLN A 23 -11.03 -1.33 6.25
C GLN A 23 -9.55 -1.40 6.62
N LEU A 24 -8.63 -1.17 5.67
CA LEU A 24 -7.21 -1.08 5.96
C LEU A 24 -6.92 0.16 6.82
N ASP A 25 -7.52 1.30 6.49
CA ASP A 25 -7.33 2.54 7.25
C ASP A 25 -7.87 2.41 8.70
N GLU A 26 -8.97 1.68 8.90
CA GLU A 26 -9.47 1.31 10.24
C GLU A 26 -8.48 0.39 10.97
N ALA A 27 -7.90 -0.59 10.29
CA ALA A 27 -6.91 -1.48 10.89
C ALA A 27 -5.63 -0.73 11.30
N GLU A 28 -5.11 0.19 10.47
CA GLU A 28 -3.96 1.04 10.83
C GLU A 28 -4.26 1.90 12.06
N ARG A 29 -5.49 2.43 12.20
CA ARG A 29 -5.90 3.19 13.39
C ARG A 29 -6.01 2.32 14.65
N LYS A 30 -6.50 1.09 14.50
CA LYS A 30 -6.67 0.15 15.61
C LYS A 30 -5.35 -0.38 16.16
N PHE A 31 -4.32 -0.47 15.31
CA PHE A 31 -3.02 -1.02 15.67
C PHE A 31 -1.90 0.01 15.42
N PRO A 32 -1.60 0.91 16.38
CA PRO A 32 -0.52 1.88 16.24
C PRO A 32 0.81 1.20 15.89
N GLY A 33 1.49 1.71 14.86
CA GLY A 33 2.74 1.14 14.33
C GLY A 33 2.56 0.14 13.20
N LEU A 34 1.31 -0.25 12.87
CA LEU A 34 1.01 -1.01 11.66
C LEU A 34 0.80 -0.07 10.47
N PHE A 35 1.55 -0.30 9.39
CA PHE A 35 1.44 0.46 8.15
C PHE A 35 1.34 -0.48 6.95
N PHE A 36 0.27 -0.38 6.18
CA PHE A 36 0.06 -1.13 4.94
C PHE A 36 0.51 -0.29 3.74
N ARG A 37 1.49 -0.75 2.95
CA ARG A 37 1.82 -0.10 1.66
C ARG A 37 2.13 -1.10 0.57
N VAL A 38 1.35 -1.04 -0.52
CA VAL A 38 1.48 -1.85 -1.74
C VAL A 38 0.80 -1.11 -2.89
N ASN A 39 1.07 -1.55 -4.13
CA ASN A 39 0.46 -1.09 -5.39
C ASN A 39 -1.07 -1.27 -5.51
N TYR A 40 -1.74 -1.77 -4.48
CA TYR A 40 -3.20 -1.77 -4.39
C TYR A 40 -3.74 -0.46 -3.77
N ARG A 41 -2.89 0.40 -3.19
CA ARG A 41 -3.30 1.69 -2.61
C ARG A 41 -2.38 2.81 -3.10
N GLY A 42 -2.98 3.92 -3.55
CA GLY A 42 -2.22 5.10 -3.94
C GLY A 42 -1.53 5.02 -5.31
N GLY A 43 -1.80 3.98 -6.11
CA GLY A 43 -1.39 3.86 -7.50
C GLY A 43 -0.63 2.57 -7.81
N VAL A 44 -0.77 2.08 -9.04
CA VAL A 44 -0.23 0.78 -9.46
C VAL A 44 1.20 0.89 -10.02
N SER A 45 1.63 2.10 -10.40
CA SER A 45 2.94 2.31 -11.01
C SER A 45 4.08 2.14 -10.00
N ILE A 46 5.27 1.84 -10.50
CA ILE A 46 6.49 1.78 -9.66
C ILE A 46 6.73 3.14 -8.99
N GLY A 47 6.52 4.25 -9.72
CA GLY A 47 6.69 5.60 -9.18
C GLY A 47 5.74 5.89 -8.02
N ASP A 48 4.48 5.45 -8.12
CA ASP A 48 3.52 5.56 -7.02
C ASP A 48 3.97 4.73 -5.81
N CYS A 49 4.45 3.51 -6.05
CA CYS A 49 4.96 2.63 -4.99
C CYS A 49 6.13 3.27 -4.25
N ILE A 50 7.10 3.83 -4.98
CA ILE A 50 8.27 4.50 -4.40
C ILE A 50 7.84 5.70 -3.55
N ARG A 51 7.03 6.61 -4.11
CA ARG A 51 6.53 7.78 -3.38
C ARG A 51 5.71 7.38 -2.15
N SER A 52 4.93 6.32 -2.27
CA SER A 52 4.10 5.80 -1.19
C SER A 52 4.95 5.20 -0.07
N ALA A 53 5.98 4.41 -0.42
CA ALA A 53 6.91 3.82 0.53
C ALA A 53 7.70 4.89 1.28
N ASP A 54 8.26 5.87 0.57
CA ASP A 54 9.05 6.96 1.14
C ASP A 54 8.28 7.72 2.25
N ARG A 55 7.06 8.17 1.96
CA ARG A 55 6.19 8.82 2.96
C ARG A 55 5.95 7.95 4.20
N THR A 56 5.82 6.64 4.02
CA THR A 56 5.53 5.72 5.13
C THR A 56 6.75 5.43 5.95
N ALA A 57 7.91 5.32 5.31
CA ALA A 57 9.17 5.16 6.01
C ALA A 57 9.41 6.34 6.95
N GLY A 58 9.08 7.57 6.52
CA GLY A 58 9.05 8.75 7.39
C GLY A 58 8.14 8.55 8.60
N THR A 59 6.85 8.31 8.38
CA THR A 59 5.88 8.12 9.47
C THR A 59 6.26 6.97 10.41
N ALA A 60 6.77 5.86 9.89
CA ALA A 60 7.19 4.72 10.68
C ALA A 60 8.47 5.03 11.48
N ALA A 61 9.41 5.78 10.90
CA ALA A 61 10.60 6.23 11.62
C ALA A 61 10.24 7.16 12.77
N ASP A 62 9.32 8.10 12.56
CA ASP A 62 8.83 9.01 13.60
C ASP A 62 8.12 8.21 14.71
N PHE A 63 7.26 7.26 14.35
CA PHE A 63 6.58 6.38 15.29
C PHE A 63 7.55 5.57 16.15
N VAL A 64 8.59 4.96 15.54
CA VAL A 64 9.60 4.17 16.27
C VAL A 64 10.46 5.07 17.18
N ARG A 65 10.66 6.34 16.81
CA ARG A 65 11.35 7.33 17.63
C ARG A 65 10.47 7.87 18.77
N GLY A 66 9.17 7.56 18.79
CA GLY A 66 8.21 8.06 19.77
C GLY A 66 7.91 9.56 19.61
N GLN A 67 8.04 10.08 18.38
CA GLN A 67 7.71 11.46 18.02
C GLN A 67 6.25 11.60 17.57
#